data_AF-A0AAV5ZT90-F1
#
_entry.id   AF-A0AAV5ZT90-F1
#
_cell.length_a   1.000
_cell.length_b   1.000
_cell.length_c   1.000
_cell.angle_alpha   90.00
_cell.angle_beta   90.00
_cell.angle_gamma   90.00
#
_symmetry.space_group_name_H-M   'P 1'
#
loop_
_entity.id
_entity.type
_entity.pdbx_description
1 polymer ?
#
loop_
_entity_poly.entity_id
_entity_poly.type
_entity_poly.pdbx_seq_one_letter_code
_entity_poly.pdbx_strand_id
1 'polypeptide(L)' 'MPEPPADVTLDEVKERARLAGLPIPESRLGLVRGFLSNALRPIRALDSRTIRTVEPAVVFDPEGGPEAGS' A
#
# COMPACT_ATOMS: atom_id res chain seq x y z
N MET A 1 13.28 17.81 -7.44
CA MET A 1 13.73 16.49 -6.94
C MET A 1 12.49 15.72 -6.51
N PRO A 2 12.32 14.44 -6.87
CA PRO A 2 11.27 13.63 -6.26
C PRO A 2 11.56 13.50 -4.76
N GLU A 3 10.54 13.67 -3.91
CA GLU A 3 10.70 13.49 -2.47
C GLU A 3 11.01 12.02 -2.16
N PRO A 4 11.91 11.73 -1.20
CA PRO A 4 12.18 10.36 -0.81
C PRO A 4 10.89 9.72 -0.28
N PRO A 5 10.65 8.42 -0.55
CA PRO A 5 9.45 7.75 -0.09
C PRO A 5 9.39 7.81 1.44
N ALA A 6 8.34 8.44 1.98
CA ALA A 6 8.18 8.63 3.42
C ALA A 6 8.27 7.30 4.18
N ASP A 7 9.05 7.27 5.27
CA ASP A 7 9.12 6.10 6.13
C ASP A 7 7.76 5.78 6.76
N VAL A 8 7.47 4.50 6.96
CA VAL A 8 6.19 4.08 7.58
C VAL A 8 6.19 4.48 9.05
N THR A 9 5.29 5.39 9.44
CA THR A 9 5.15 5.85 10.83
C THR A 9 4.15 4.99 11.61
N LEU A 10 4.19 5.05 12.94
CA LEU A 10 3.23 4.33 13.78
C LEU A 10 1.80 4.87 13.63
N ASP A 11 1.66 6.19 13.47
CA ASP A 11 0.36 6.84 13.25
C ASP A 11 -0.26 6.38 11.93
N GLU A 12 0.55 6.27 10.88
CA GLU A 12 0.08 5.77 9.59
C GLU A 12 -0.33 4.29 9.66
N VAL A 13 0.39 3.46 10.42
CA VAL A 13 -0.01 2.06 10.67
C VAL A 13 -1.37 2.02 11.38
N LYS A 14 -1.56 2.85 12.41
CA LYS A 14 -2.80 2.92 13.20
C LYS A 14 -3.98 3.36 12.32
N GLU A 15 -3.79 4.39 11.51
CA GLU A 15 -4.85 4.91 10.63
C GLU A 15 -5.21 3.93 9.52
N ARG A 16 -4.21 3.34 8.84
CA ARG A 16 -4.47 2.33 7.79
C ARG A 16 -5.14 1.09 8.36
N ALA A 17 -4.75 0.64 9.54
CA ALA A 17 -5.37 -0.47 10.25
C ALA A 17 -6.84 -0.17 10.59
N ARG A 18 -7.14 1.06 11.03
CA ARG A 18 -8.52 1.54 11.26
C ARG A 18 -9.34 1.53 9.98
N LEU A 19 -8.80 2.05 8.88
CA LEU A 19 -9.48 2.09 7.58
C LEU A 19 -9.73 0.68 7.02
N ALA A 20 -8.84 -0.27 7.28
CA ALA A 20 -8.97 -1.66 6.89
C ALA A 20 -9.91 -2.49 7.79
N GLY A 21 -10.45 -1.90 8.87
CA GLY A 21 -11.27 -2.62 9.86
C GLY A 21 -10.48 -3.65 10.68
N LEU A 22 -9.15 -3.50 10.75
CA LEU A 22 -8.23 -4.41 11.44
C LEU A 22 -7.55 -3.68 12.61
N PRO A 23 -8.25 -3.38 13.71
CA PRO A 23 -7.65 -2.65 14.83
C PRO A 23 -6.45 -3.43 15.40
N ILE A 24 -5.27 -2.79 15.40
CA ILE A 24 -4.02 -3.37 15.90
C ILE A 24 -3.82 -2.92 17.35
N PRO A 25 -3.58 -3.86 18.29
CA PRO A 25 -3.19 -3.50 19.66
C PRO A 25 -1.90 -2.66 19.68
N GLU A 26 -1.84 -1.64 20.54
CA GLU A 26 -0.69 -0.72 20.58
C GLU A 26 0.65 -1.43 20.83
N SER A 27 0.64 -2.48 21.65
CA SER A 27 1.80 -3.34 21.91
C SER A 27 2.36 -4.03 20.67
N ARG A 28 1.59 -4.12 19.58
CA ARG A 28 1.97 -4.76 18.31
C ARG A 28 2.29 -3.76 17.20
N LEU A 29 2.05 -2.46 17.39
CA LEU A 29 2.24 -1.46 16.33
C LEU A 29 3.69 -1.41 15.83
N GLY A 30 4.68 -1.50 16.73
CA GLY A 30 6.09 -1.51 16.36
C GLY A 30 6.48 -2.71 15.49
N LEU A 31 5.94 -3.88 15.80
CA LEU A 31 6.14 -5.11 15.04
C LEU A 31 5.56 -4.99 13.63
N VAL A 32 4.30 -4.51 13.53
CA VAL A 32 3.62 -4.34 12.24
C VAL A 32 4.30 -3.28 11.38
N ARG A 33 4.75 -2.17 11.97
CA ARG A 33 5.57 -1.17 11.28
C ARG A 33 6.80 -1.81 10.65
N GLY A 34 7.52 -2.64 11.41
CA GLY A 34 8.69 -3.35 10.92
C GLY A 34 8.40 -4.28 9.74
N PHE A 35 7.29 -5.04 9.80
CA PHE A 35 6.86 -5.88 8.69
C PHE A 35 6.53 -5.06 7.44
N LEU A 36 5.78 -3.97 7.60
CA LEU A 36 5.42 -3.09 6.49
C LEU A 36 6.64 -2.42 5.87
N SER A 37 7.56 -1.89 6.67
CA SER A 37 8.82 -1.30 6.16
C SER A 37 9.63 -2.29 5.32
N ASN A 38 9.71 -3.55 5.77
CA ASN A 38 10.43 -4.60 5.02
C ASN A 38 9.68 -5.02 3.76
N ALA A 39 8.38 -5.24 3.85
CA ALA A 39 7.55 -5.67 2.71
C ALA A 39 7.47 -4.60 1.60
N LEU A 40 7.45 -3.32 1.98
CA LEU A 40 7.38 -2.20 1.03
C LEU A 40 8.73 -1.81 0.44
N ARG A 41 9.86 -2.24 1.03
CA ARG A 41 11.21 -1.94 0.53
C ARG A 41 11.39 -2.25 -0.97
N PRO A 42 11.06 -3.46 -1.48
CA PRO A 42 11.23 -3.75 -2.92
C PRO A 42 10.35 -2.87 -3.81
N ILE A 43 9.13 -2.53 -3.36
CA ILE A 43 8.21 -1.67 -4.11
C ILE A 43 8.72 -0.23 -4.17
N ARG A 44 9.29 0.27 -3.07
CA ARG A 44 9.88 1.62 -2.99
C ARG A 44 11.19 1.75 -3.78
N ALA A 45 11.93 0.65 -3.92
CA ALA A 45 13.14 0.59 -4.73
C ALA A 45 12.85 0.51 -6.24
N LEU A 46 11.59 0.32 -6.61
CA LEU A 46 11.16 0.21 -7.99
C LEU A 46 11.22 1.60 -8.66
N ASP A 47 12.05 1.75 -9.69
CA ASP A 47 12.03 2.95 -10.51
C ASP A 47 10.87 2.87 -11.51
N SER A 48 9.77 3.56 -11.19
CA SER A 48 8.57 3.61 -12.01
C SER A 48 8.81 4.14 -13.42
N ARG A 49 9.89 4.89 -13.68
CA ARG A 49 10.24 5.38 -15.02
C ARG A 49 10.75 4.28 -15.95
N THR A 50 11.21 3.17 -15.40
CA THR A 50 11.74 2.03 -16.16
C THR A 50 10.68 0.98 -16.48
N ILE A 51 9.48 1.14 -15.92
CA ILE A 51 8.38 0.20 -16.10
C ILE A 51 7.48 0.70 -17.21
N ARG A 52 7.28 -0.13 -18.22
CA ARG A 52 6.22 0.10 -19.22
C ARG A 52 4.88 0.07 -18.49
N THR A 53 4.24 1.23 -18.37
CA THR A 53 2.86 1.34 -17.89
C THR A 53 1.97 0.57 -18.87
N VAL A 54 1.29 -0.45 -18.35
CA VAL A 54 0.19 -1.12 -19.05
C VAL A 54 -1.11 -0.48 -18.60
N GLU A 55 -2.11 -0.46 -19.48
CA GLU A 55 -3.45 -0.07 -19.04
C GLU A 55 -3.88 -1.04 -17.92
N PRO A 56 -4.32 -0.52 -16.76
CA PRO A 56 -4.81 -1.38 -15.71
C PRO A 56 -5.97 -2.12 -16.33
N ALA A 57 -5.91 -3.44 -16.22
CA ALA A 57 -7.11 -4.17 -16.50
C ALA A 57 -8.15 -3.59 -15.53
N VAL A 58 -9.15 -2.79 -15.95
CA VAL A 58 -10.39 -2.45 -15.20
C VAL A 58 -11.64 -3.02 -15.91
N VAL A 59 -12.44 -3.88 -15.26
CA VAL A 59 -13.76 -4.33 -15.77
C VAL A 59 -14.75 -3.53 -14.96
N PHE A 60 -15.53 -2.68 -15.63
CA PHE A 60 -16.69 -2.05 -15.02
C PHE A 60 -17.83 -3.05 -14.98
N ASP A 61 -18.17 -3.53 -13.79
CA ASP A 61 -19.41 -4.27 -13.56
C ASP A 61 -20.50 -3.30 -13.06
N PRO A 62 -21.56 -3.04 -13.85
CA PRO A 62 -22.64 -2.15 -13.45
C PRO A 62 -23.46 -2.67 -12.26
N GLU A 63 -23.30 -3.94 -11.85
CA GLU A 63 -23.88 -4.51 -10.62
C GLU A 63 -22.87 -4.58 -9.45
N GLY A 64 -21.65 -4.05 -9.61
CA GLY A 64 -20.66 -3.94 -8.53
C GLY A 64 -19.82 -5.20 -8.27
N GLY A 65 -19.38 -5.89 -9.31
CA GLY A 65 -18.34 -6.92 -9.28
C GLY A 65 -16.93 -6.39 -9.51
N PRO A 66 -15.90 -7.16 -9.10
CA PRO A 66 -14.57 -6.66 -8.78
C PRO A 66 -13.84 -6.18 -10.02
N GLU A 67 -13.43 -4.93 -9.97
CA GLU A 67 -12.75 -4.22 -11.03
C GLU A 67 -11.41 -4.88 -11.39
N ALA A 68 -11.38 -5.62 -12.52
CA ALA A 68 -10.17 -5.82 -13.31
C ALA A 68 -10.45 -6.27 -14.78
N GLY A 69 -10.08 -5.45 -15.77
CA GLY A 69 -10.40 -5.52 -17.22
C GLY A 69 -9.48 -4.91 -18.28
N SER A 70 -9.62 -3.66 -18.76
CA SER A 70 -8.75 -3.06 -19.81
C SER A 70 -8.64 -1.55 -19.77
#